data_AF-A0A9X8YQ60-F1
#
_entry.id   AF-A0A9X8YQ60-F1
#
_cell.length_a   1.000
_cell.length_b   1.000
_cell.length_c   1.000
_cell.angle_alpha   90.00
_cell.angle_beta   90.00
_cell.angle_gamma   90.00
#
_symmetry.space_group_name_H-M   'P 1'
#
loop_
_entity.id
_entity.type
_entity.pdbx_description
1 polymer ?
#
loop_
_entity_poly.entity_id
_entity_poly.type
_entity_poly.pdbx_seq_one_letter_code
_entity_poly.pdbx_strand_id
1 'polypeptide(L)'
;TIVVIQSGLSLMTISPSLNKQFNVLVNLAVVTNIIPYILSMAALVIIQKVAKVPDNKARIANIIAGIGALYSFYALYSSGEEAMMWGAIATFLGWTLYGIVSPRFELAGKKG
;
A
#
# COMPACT_ATOMS: atom_id res chain seq x y z
N THR A 1 -17.30 20.73 8.64
CA THR A 1 -16.16 19.87 8.24
C THR A 1 -14.91 20.66 7.87
N ILE A 2 -14.98 21.60 6.93
CA ILE A 2 -13.83 22.43 6.52
C ILE A 2 -13.24 23.25 7.69
N VAL A 3 -14.09 23.85 8.53
CA VAL A 3 -13.65 24.65 9.70
C VAL A 3 -12.88 23.80 10.71
N VAL A 4 -13.31 22.56 10.96
CA VAL A 4 -12.63 21.63 11.88
C VAL A 4 -11.26 21.23 11.33
N ILE A 5 -11.17 20.96 10.02
CA ILE A 5 -9.91 20.67 9.33
C ILE A 5 -8.98 21.89 9.37
N GLN A 6 -9.50 23.09 9.11
CA GLN A 6 -8.72 24.33 9.14
C GLN A 6 -8.23 24.69 10.55
N SER A 7 -9.04 24.52 11.59
CA SER A 7 -8.61 24.70 12.98
C SER A 7 -7.55 23.68 13.39
N GLY A 8 -7.68 22.41 12.96
CA GLY A 8 -6.66 21.39 13.14
C GLY A 8 -5.33 21.74 12.46
N LEU A 9 -5.37 22.16 11.18
CA LEU A 9 -4.18 22.58 10.43
C LEU A 9 -3.53 23.84 11.02
N SER A 10 -4.32 24.76 11.56
CA SER A 10 -3.83 25.95 12.28
C SER A 10 -3.06 25.56 13.56
N LEU A 11 -3.58 24.62 14.35
CA LEU A 11 -2.90 24.10 15.54
C LEU A 11 -1.62 23.32 15.20
N MET A 12 -1.61 22.56 14.09
CA MET A 12 -0.42 21.88 13.58
C MET A 12 0.66 22.88 13.17
N THR A 13 0.29 23.99 12.50
CA THR A 13 1.25 25.03 12.08
C THR A 13 1.90 25.76 13.26
N ILE A 14 1.24 25.84 14.42
CA ILE A 14 1.77 26.50 15.64
C ILE A 14 2.81 25.63 16.36
N SER A 15 2.74 24.30 16.26
CA SER A 15 3.67 23.38 16.91
C SER A 15 4.56 22.65 15.88
N PRO A 16 5.86 23.00 15.78
CA PRO A 16 6.78 22.37 14.83
C PRO A 16 6.87 20.84 14.98
N SER A 17 6.69 20.33 16.20
CA SER A 17 6.72 18.88 16.48
C SER A 17 5.46 18.16 16.00
N LEU A 18 4.28 18.78 16.14
CA LEU A 18 3.01 18.15 15.76
C LEU A 18 2.82 18.15 14.23
N ASN A 19 3.20 19.24 13.54
CA ASN A 19 3.21 19.26 12.06
C ASN A 19 4.12 18.18 11.48
N LYS A 20 5.32 18.01 12.08
CA LYS A 20 6.26 16.97 11.64
C LYS A 20 5.68 15.56 11.83
N GLN A 21 5.11 15.27 12.99
CA GLN A 21 4.46 13.98 13.25
C GLN A 21 3.27 13.72 12.32
N PHE A 22 2.46 14.75 12.05
CA PHE A 22 1.35 14.64 11.10
C PHE A 22 1.84 14.33 9.69
N ASN A 23 2.88 15.01 9.20
CA ASN A 23 3.47 14.71 7.89
C ASN A 23 4.06 13.30 7.83
N VAL A 24 4.68 12.81 8.91
CA VAL A 24 5.13 11.41 8.99
C VAL A 24 3.95 10.44 8.91
N LEU A 25 2.86 10.70 9.63
CA LEU A 25 1.65 9.85 9.57
C LEU A 25 1.00 9.86 8.18
N VAL A 26 0.91 11.02 7.53
CA VAL A 26 0.39 11.15 6.16
C VAL A 26 1.27 10.39 5.17
N ASN A 27 2.59 10.58 5.22
CA ASN A 27 3.53 9.88 4.34
C ASN A 27 3.55 8.37 4.61
N LEU A 28 3.42 7.95 5.87
CA LEU A 28 3.31 6.55 6.25
C LEU A 28 2.05 5.91 5.65
N ALA A 29 0.90 6.59 5.73
CA ALA A 29 -0.35 6.10 5.16
C ALA A 29 -0.26 5.89 3.64
N VAL A 30 0.51 6.73 2.94
CA VAL A 30 0.77 6.55 1.49
C VAL A 30 1.54 5.24 1.26
N VAL A 31 2.62 5.01 2.00
CA VAL A 31 3.45 3.80 1.84
C VAL A 31 2.66 2.53 2.16
N THR A 32 1.87 2.51 3.23
CA THR A 32 1.09 1.32 3.63
C THR A 32 0.03 0.92 2.59
N ASN A 33 -0.50 1.88 1.84
CA ASN A 33 -1.50 1.62 0.80
C ASN A 33 -0.86 1.23 -0.55
N ILE A 34 0.32 1.76 -0.85
CA ILE A 34 0.98 1.48 -2.13
C ILE A 34 1.62 0.08 -2.18
N ILE A 35 2.12 -0.43 -1.05
CA ILE A 35 2.74 -1.77 -1.01
C ILE A 35 1.77 -2.87 -1.52
N PRO A 36 0.51 -2.97 -1.02
CA PRO A 36 -0.48 -3.90 -1.58
C PRO A 36 -0.79 -3.69 -3.07
N TYR A 37 -0.75 -2.44 -3.56
CA TYR A 37 -1.01 -2.13 -4.96
C TYR A 37 0.11 -2.64 -5.87
N ILE A 38 1.37 -2.45 -5.47
CA ILE A 38 2.53 -2.98 -6.21
C ILE A 38 2.44 -4.51 -6.30
N LEU A 39 2.13 -5.18 -5.19
CA LEU A 39 1.96 -6.64 -5.17
C LEU A 39 0.82 -7.10 -6.09
N SER A 40 -0.30 -6.37 -6.10
CA SER A 40 -1.44 -6.67 -6.97
C SER A 40 -1.09 -6.52 -8.45
N MET A 41 -0.34 -5.47 -8.82
CA MET A 41 0.14 -5.26 -10.19
C MET A 41 1.16 -6.31 -10.63
N ALA A 42 2.00 -6.80 -9.72
CA ALA A 42 2.91 -7.91 -9.99
C ALA A 42 2.17 -9.25 -10.19
N ALA A 43 1.16 -9.52 -9.35
CA ALA A 43 0.37 -10.75 -9.43
C ALA A 43 -0.56 -10.80 -10.66
N LEU A 44 -0.92 -9.64 -11.20
CA LEU A 44 -1.86 -9.47 -12.30
C LEU A 44 -1.57 -10.37 -13.51
N VAL A 45 -0.30 -10.50 -13.91
CA VAL A 45 0.11 -11.34 -15.05
C VAL A 45 -0.20 -12.82 -14.80
N ILE A 46 0.05 -13.30 -13.58
CA ILE A 46 -0.21 -14.69 -13.19
C ILE A 46 -1.72 -14.94 -13.13
N ILE A 47 -2.47 -14.03 -12.51
CA ILE A 47 -3.93 -14.13 -12.38
C ILE A 47 -4.59 -14.18 -13.77
N GLN A 48 -4.17 -13.32 -14.70
CA GLN A 48 -4.69 -13.32 -16.06
C GLN A 48 -4.41 -14.62 -16.83
N LYS A 49 -3.22 -15.19 -16.65
CA LYS A 49 -2.86 -16.50 -17.25
C LYS A 49 -3.73 -17.62 -16.69
N VAL A 50 -3.94 -17.67 -15.38
CA VAL A 50 -4.81 -18.66 -14.72
C VAL A 50 -6.26 -18.50 -15.17
N ALA A 51 -6.74 -17.26 -15.31
CA ALA A 51 -8.10 -16.94 -15.75
C ALA A 51 -8.31 -17.05 -17.27
N LYS A 52 -7.29 -17.46 -18.05
CA LYS A 52 -7.34 -17.59 -19.52
C LYS A 52 -7.85 -16.33 -20.23
N VAL A 53 -7.43 -15.16 -19.75
CA VAL A 53 -7.81 -13.87 -20.35
C VAL A 53 -7.24 -13.74 -21.77
N PRO A 54 -8.01 -13.24 -22.75
CA PRO A 54 -7.51 -13.03 -24.12
C PRO A 54 -6.26 -12.14 -24.15
N ASP A 55 -5.24 -12.55 -24.92
CA ASP A 55 -3.92 -11.89 -24.97
C ASP A 55 -3.99 -10.39 -25.27
N ASN A 56 -4.93 -9.97 -26.12
CA ASN A 56 -5.08 -8.56 -26.47
C ASN A 56 -5.55 -7.71 -25.28
N LYS A 57 -6.45 -8.24 -24.44
CA LYS A 57 -6.92 -7.56 -23.22
C LYS A 57 -5.87 -7.64 -22.12
N ALA A 58 -5.20 -8.79 -21.99
CA ALA A 58 -4.12 -8.99 -21.04
C ALA A 58 -2.95 -8.02 -21.29
N ARG A 59 -2.57 -7.82 -22.56
CA ARG A 59 -1.48 -6.91 -22.94
C ARG A 59 -1.74 -5.47 -22.51
N ILE A 60 -2.95 -4.95 -22.76
CA ILE A 60 -3.34 -3.59 -22.35
C ILE A 60 -3.31 -3.47 -20.82
N ALA A 61 -3.90 -4.43 -20.11
CA ALA A 61 -3.91 -4.44 -18.65
C ALA A 61 -2.50 -4.51 -18.06
N ASN A 62 -1.60 -5.29 -18.66
CA ASN A 62 -0.20 -5.41 -18.23
C ASN A 62 0.58 -4.12 -18.45
N ILE A 63 0.34 -3.39 -19.55
CA ILE A 63 0.96 -2.09 -19.80
C ILE A 63 0.50 -1.07 -18.76
N ILE A 64 -0.81 -1.01 -18.49
CA ILE A 64 -1.39 -0.11 -17.49
C ILE A 64 -0.84 -0.44 -16.10
N ALA A 65 -0.77 -1.72 -15.73
CA ALA A 65 -0.19 -2.16 -14.48
C ALA A 65 1.31 -1.83 -14.37
N GLY A 66 2.06 -1.92 -15.47
CA GLY A 66 3.45 -1.48 -15.52
C GLY A 66 3.61 0.01 -15.25
N ILE A 67 2.78 0.85 -15.88
CA ILE A 67 2.77 2.31 -15.65
C ILE A 67 2.36 2.61 -14.20
N GLY A 68 1.32 1.94 -13.69
CA GLY A 68 0.86 2.09 -12.30
C GLY A 68 1.94 1.69 -11.29
N ALA A 69 2.70 0.62 -11.57
CA ALA A 69 3.80 0.19 -10.72
C ALA A 69 4.93 1.22 -10.72
N LEU A 70 5.30 1.77 -11.89
CA LEU A 70 6.31 2.83 -11.99
C LEU A 70 5.89 4.08 -11.20
N TYR A 71 4.64 4.52 -11.34
CA TYR A 71 4.11 5.64 -10.57
C TYR A 71 4.13 5.36 -9.06
N SER A 72 3.77 4.14 -8.67
CA SER A 72 3.79 3.69 -7.28
C SER A 72 5.20 3.72 -6.67
N PHE A 73 6.21 3.29 -7.43
CA PHE A 73 7.61 3.41 -7.00
C PHE A 73 8.06 4.86 -6.86
N TYR A 74 7.65 5.73 -7.78
CA TYR A 74 7.93 7.16 -7.68
C TYR A 74 7.28 7.78 -6.43
N ALA A 75 6.02 7.46 -6.16
CA ALA A 75 5.31 7.93 -4.97
C ALA A 75 5.97 7.44 -3.67
N LEU A 76 6.40 6.17 -3.60
CA LEU A 76 7.16 5.64 -2.46
C LEU A 76 8.45 6.43 -2.24
N TYR A 77 9.23 6.63 -3.31
CA TYR A 77 10.47 7.38 -3.25
C TYR A 77 10.25 8.82 -2.75
N SER A 78 9.19 9.48 -3.23
CA SER A 78 8.85 10.84 -2.80
C SER A 78 8.31 10.95 -1.36
N SER A 79 7.88 9.84 -0.75
CA SER A 79 7.28 9.84 0.60
C SER A 79 8.31 10.03 1.72
N GLY A 80 9.61 9.89 1.42
CA GLY A 80 10.72 10.09 2.34
C GLY A 80 11.13 8.85 3.14
N GLU A 81 12.37 8.86 3.64
CA GLU A 81 13.02 7.71 4.27
C GLU A 81 12.30 7.24 5.54
N GLU A 82 11.87 8.17 6.40
CA GLU A 82 11.19 7.86 7.66
C GLU A 82 9.86 7.12 7.40
N ALA A 83 9.07 7.58 6.44
CA ALA A 83 7.82 6.93 6.05
C ALA A 83 8.04 5.55 5.44
N MET A 84 9.09 5.39 4.61
CA MET A 84 9.45 4.09 4.05
C MET A 84 9.87 3.09 5.14
N MET A 85 10.67 3.53 6.12
CA MET A 85 11.08 2.68 7.24
C MET A 85 9.88 2.20 8.05
N TRP A 86 9.00 3.10 8.48
CA TRP A 86 7.79 2.74 9.23
C TRP A 86 6.83 1.88 8.40
N GLY A 87 6.70 2.16 7.10
CA GLY A 87 5.88 1.37 6.19
C GLY A 87 6.41 -0.05 5.99
N ALA A 88 7.74 -0.22 5.92
CA ALA A 88 8.37 -1.54 5.86
C ALA A 88 8.17 -2.33 7.16
N ILE A 89 8.36 -1.70 8.33
CA ILE A 89 8.09 -2.33 9.63
C ILE A 89 6.62 -2.79 9.71
N ALA A 90 5.68 -1.93 9.36
CA ALA A 90 4.25 -2.26 9.35
C ALA A 90 3.94 -3.44 8.40
N THR A 91 4.58 -3.48 7.24
CA THR A 91 4.42 -4.57 6.27
C THR A 91 4.94 -5.89 6.81
N PHE A 92 6.16 -5.91 7.37
CA PHE A 92 6.74 -7.12 7.96
C PHE A 92 5.92 -7.63 9.15
N LEU A 93 5.42 -6.71 10.00
CA LEU A 93 4.49 -7.06 11.08
C LEU A 93 3.20 -7.67 10.52
N GLY A 94 2.63 -7.09 9.45
CA GLY A 94 1.46 -7.61 8.77
C GLY A 94 1.66 -9.04 8.25
N TRP A 95 2.78 -9.31 7.58
CA TRP A 95 3.11 -10.66 7.11
C TRP A 95 3.33 -11.65 8.26
N THR A 96 3.98 -11.21 9.35
CA THR A 96 4.19 -12.03 10.55
C THR A 96 2.86 -12.41 11.21
N LEU A 97 1.96 -11.43 11.36
CA LEU A 97 0.61 -11.66 11.90
C LEU A 97 -0.20 -12.57 10.98
N TYR A 98 -0.13 -12.35 9.65
CA TYR A 98 -0.75 -13.26 8.69
C TYR A 98 -0.23 -14.69 8.87
N GLY A 99 1.08 -14.91 9.01
CA GLY A 99 1.65 -16.25 9.20
C GLY A 99 1.22 -16.94 10.49
N ILE A 100 0.93 -16.20 11.56
CA ILE A 100 0.38 -16.75 12.82
C ILE A 100 -1.09 -17.13 12.66
N VAL A 101 -1.84 -16.35 11.89
CA VAL A 101 -3.29 -16.47 11.75
C VAL A 101 -3.69 -17.40 10.59
N SER A 102 -2.90 -17.46 9.51
CA SER A 102 -3.20 -18.20 8.30
C SER A 102 -3.40 -19.71 8.50
N PRO A 103 -2.71 -20.42 9.43
CA PRO A 103 -2.96 -21.85 9.62
C PRO A 103 -4.40 -22.11 10.03
N ARG A 104 -5.05 -21.19 10.76
CA ARG A 104 -6.46 -21.35 11.16
C ARG A 104 -7.42 -21.27 9.98
N PHE A 105 -7.09 -20.53 8.93
CA PHE A 105 -7.94 -20.33 7.75
C PHE A 105 -7.62 -21.33 6.64
N GLU A 106 -6.34 -21.55 6.35
CA GLU A 106 -5.89 -22.44 5.28
C GLU A 106 -6.08 -23.93 5.63
N LEU A 107 -5.98 -24.31 6.92
CA LEU A 107 -6.25 -25.68 7.36
C LEU A 107 -7.74 -25.94 7.59
N ALA A 108 -8.54 -24.93 7.91
CA ALA A 108 -10.00 -25.08 8.03
C ALA A 108 -10.67 -25.32 6.66
N GLY A 109 -10.13 -24.76 5.58
CA GLY A 109 -10.62 -24.99 4.20
C GLY A 109 -10.28 -26.36 3.60
N LYS A 110 -9.46 -27.19 4.27
CA LYS A 110 -9.06 -28.54 3.82
C LYS A 110 -9.92 -29.68 4.38
N LYS A 111 -11.04 -29.37 5.03
CA LYS A 111 -12.09 -30.36 5.37
C LYS A 111 -13.21 -30.29 4.32
N GLY A 112 -12.97 -30.90 3.17
CA GLY A 112 -13.93 -31.02 2.07
C GLY A 112 -13.35 -31.88 0.97
#